data_AF-A0AAJ6GG82-F1
#
_entry.id   AF-A0AAJ6GG82-F1
#
_cell.length_a   1.000
_cell.length_b   1.000
_cell.length_c   1.000
_cell.angle_alpha   90.00
_cell.angle_beta   90.00
_cell.angle_gamma   90.00
#
_symmetry.space_group_name_H-M   'P 1'
#
loop_
_entity.id
_entity.type
_entity.pdbx_description
1 polymer ?
#
loop_
_entity_poly.entity_id
_entity_poly.type
_entity_poly.pdbx_seq_one_letter_code
_entity_poly.pdbx_strand_id
1 'polypeptide(L)'
;MIKKIFVLILISLNTLILNANINSILNQNKTYEIYKADYKEKTFNAVRYINNNYSKEQIKAKNIYSTSSIDVYLENGLTVDEKILKEILSQTMKAYELEKYLYGEIKTKLILLIMDINGGHTGAKPYMQGYSIFEGNYNEIENENKNIIFLDYINGWDNVDSVLNTIIHELQHIIHYSNLRESKKTDFDVWVDEALSEAAVIAYRGYLPENRLQYYNSDSMYLITKGDYFVNWSSGYTVHKYATVSLFMYWLAIHSKNGFEIYKDIANAPEEYKHTYKAILYAANKNIKQFKDWSELYATWLEANYKNETSGLYGYKGIINTKPKVITASANFPMSPGAAIYVQGDFFSDDKLLRYVELGNNVYVVYNPDVNAKGKDRYLILNSYY
;
A
#
# COMPACT_ATOMS: atom_id res chain seq x y z
N MET A 1 40.66 0.52 10.80
CA MET A 1 40.40 -0.90 10.51
C MET A 1 39.72 -1.51 11.74
N ILE A 2 38.39 -1.44 11.80
CA ILE A 2 37.41 -1.73 12.90
C ILE A 2 36.15 -0.99 12.41
N LYS A 3 34.92 -1.48 12.23
CA LYS A 3 34.19 -2.74 12.50
C LYS A 3 33.16 -2.86 11.35
N LYS A 4 33.23 -3.91 10.52
CA LYS A 4 32.15 -4.33 9.61
C LYS A 4 31.47 -5.55 10.23
N ILE A 5 30.62 -5.36 11.24
CA ILE A 5 29.69 -6.40 11.73
C ILE A 5 28.44 -5.70 12.27
N PHE A 6 27.50 -5.45 11.37
CA PHE A 6 26.07 -5.18 11.58
C PHE A 6 25.53 -5.39 10.16
N VAL A 7 24.90 -6.51 9.80
CA VAL A 7 23.52 -6.87 10.12
C VAL A 7 23.39 -8.37 9.81
N LEU A 8 23.25 -9.23 10.81
CA LEU A 8 22.82 -10.62 10.57
C LEU A 8 22.05 -11.25 11.74
N ILE A 9 21.55 -10.42 12.67
CA ILE A 9 20.73 -10.89 13.81
C ILE A 9 19.54 -9.94 13.95
N LEU A 10 18.59 -10.06 13.03
CA LEU A 10 17.22 -9.53 13.18
C LEU A 10 16.21 -10.35 12.35
N ILE A 11 16.55 -11.61 12.04
CA ILE A 11 15.67 -12.55 11.32
C ILE A 11 14.98 -13.51 12.30
N SER A 12 15.43 -13.64 13.56
CA SER A 12 14.95 -14.70 14.45
C SER A 12 13.65 -14.42 15.23
N LEU A 13 13.06 -13.22 15.15
CA LEU A 13 11.73 -12.96 15.75
C LEU A 13 10.61 -12.66 14.72
N ASN A 14 10.92 -12.23 13.50
CA ASN A 14 9.91 -11.99 12.46
C ASN A 14 9.48 -13.27 11.72
N THR A 15 10.16 -14.40 11.94
CA THR A 15 9.81 -15.70 11.36
C THR A 15 8.52 -16.31 11.93
N LEU A 16 8.00 -15.79 13.05
CA LEU A 16 6.80 -16.33 13.70
C LEU A 16 5.47 -15.95 13.01
N ILE A 17 5.48 -15.01 12.06
CA ILE A 17 4.24 -14.51 11.40
C ILE A 17 4.19 -14.89 9.91
N LEU A 18 5.30 -15.32 9.33
CA LEU A 18 5.35 -15.76 7.93
C LEU A 18 4.86 -17.20 7.82
N ASN A 19 3.85 -17.42 6.97
CA ASN A 19 3.32 -18.74 6.66
C ASN A 19 4.38 -19.60 5.93
N ALA A 20 4.31 -20.92 6.07
CA ALA A 20 5.26 -21.87 5.47
C ALA A 20 5.38 -21.70 3.94
N ASN A 21 4.30 -21.41 3.21
CA ASN A 21 4.37 -21.21 1.75
C ASN A 21 5.09 -19.91 1.38
N ILE A 22 4.75 -18.80 2.04
CA ILE A 22 5.40 -17.50 1.82
C ILE A 22 6.89 -17.61 2.16
N ASN A 23 7.22 -18.24 3.29
CA ASN A 23 8.61 -18.52 3.68
C ASN A 23 9.33 -19.40 2.66
N SER A 24 8.66 -20.40 2.08
CA SER A 24 9.25 -21.24 1.03
C SER A 24 9.61 -20.42 -0.19
N ILE A 25 8.71 -19.56 -0.67
CA ILE A 25 8.94 -18.67 -1.82
C ILE A 25 10.07 -17.67 -1.51
N LEU A 26 10.04 -17.03 -0.34
CA LEU A 26 11.01 -16.00 0.02
C LEU A 26 12.39 -16.57 0.40
N ASN A 27 12.49 -17.81 0.86
CA ASN A 27 13.79 -18.42 1.22
C ASN A 27 14.33 -19.37 0.14
N GLN A 28 13.62 -19.53 -0.98
CA GLN A 28 14.12 -20.31 -2.08
C GLN A 28 15.36 -19.64 -2.68
N ASN A 29 16.50 -20.33 -2.63
CA ASN A 29 17.72 -19.94 -3.35
C ASN A 29 17.55 -20.22 -4.85
N LYS A 30 16.71 -19.43 -5.51
CA LYS A 30 16.47 -19.49 -6.96
C LYS A 30 17.35 -18.44 -7.64
N THR A 31 18.21 -18.88 -8.54
CA THR A 31 18.92 -17.97 -9.45
C THR A 31 17.98 -17.62 -10.60
N TYR A 32 17.75 -16.34 -10.84
CA TYR A 32 16.98 -15.86 -11.97
C TYR A 32 17.92 -15.54 -13.13
N GLU A 33 17.67 -16.14 -14.29
CA GLU A 33 18.43 -15.84 -15.49
C GLU A 33 18.05 -14.44 -16.02
N ILE A 34 19.07 -13.59 -16.16
CA ILE A 34 18.94 -12.23 -16.68
C ILE A 34 19.80 -12.15 -17.95
N TYR A 35 19.16 -11.99 -19.09
CA TYR A 35 19.81 -11.93 -20.39
C TYR A 35 20.00 -10.48 -20.81
N LYS A 36 21.17 -10.15 -21.39
CA LYS A 36 21.32 -8.91 -22.14
C LYS A 36 20.42 -8.99 -23.36
N ALA A 37 19.66 -7.94 -23.61
CA ALA A 37 18.77 -7.85 -24.76
C ALA A 37 19.48 -7.28 -25.99
N ASP A 38 18.81 -7.35 -27.14
CA ASP A 38 19.33 -6.89 -28.43
C ASP A 38 19.27 -5.36 -28.62
N TYR A 39 19.01 -4.59 -27.54
CA TYR A 39 18.89 -3.12 -27.57
C TYR A 39 17.85 -2.59 -28.57
N LYS A 40 16.82 -3.39 -28.87
CA LYS A 40 15.72 -2.99 -29.75
C LYS A 40 15.01 -1.77 -29.15
N GLU A 41 14.87 -0.73 -29.96
CA GLU A 41 14.18 0.50 -29.58
C GLU A 41 12.66 0.34 -29.74
N LYS A 42 11.92 0.93 -28.79
CA LYS A 42 10.47 1.05 -28.83
C LYS A 42 10.05 2.44 -28.34
N THR A 43 8.92 2.92 -28.86
CA THR A 43 8.26 4.14 -28.37
C THR A 43 7.15 3.76 -27.38
N PHE A 44 7.09 4.46 -26.27
CA PHE A 44 6.09 4.32 -25.22
C PHE A 44 5.37 5.65 -25.02
N ASN A 45 4.05 5.61 -24.82
CA ASN A 45 3.31 6.77 -24.33
C ASN A 45 3.41 6.80 -22.79
N ALA A 46 3.85 7.91 -22.21
CA ALA A 46 4.12 8.03 -20.78
C ALA A 46 3.67 9.38 -20.22
N VAL A 47 3.69 9.52 -18.90
CA VAL A 47 3.51 10.77 -18.18
C VAL A 47 4.85 11.19 -17.58
N ARG A 48 5.19 12.47 -17.75
CA ARG A 48 6.22 13.12 -16.94
C ARG A 48 5.60 14.20 -16.06
N TYR A 49 6.28 14.49 -14.96
CA TYR A 49 6.02 15.62 -14.11
C TYR A 49 7.08 16.70 -14.39
N ILE A 50 6.71 17.71 -15.16
CA ILE A 50 7.61 18.79 -15.60
C ILE A 50 7.02 20.12 -15.14
N ASN A 51 7.83 20.97 -14.50
CA ASN A 51 7.41 22.31 -14.06
C ASN A 51 6.08 22.31 -13.27
N ASN A 52 5.96 21.39 -12.31
CA ASN A 52 4.78 21.16 -11.49
C ASN A 52 3.49 20.73 -12.24
N ASN A 53 3.62 20.22 -13.46
CA ASN A 53 2.49 19.79 -14.28
C ASN A 53 2.73 18.41 -14.89
N TYR A 54 1.65 17.66 -15.07
CA TYR A 54 1.68 16.39 -15.79
C TYR A 54 1.67 16.64 -17.30
N SER A 55 2.66 16.08 -18.00
CA SER A 55 2.83 16.13 -19.44
C SER A 55 2.75 14.73 -20.02
N LYS A 56 1.96 14.55 -21.09
CA LYS A 56 1.88 13.30 -21.86
C LYS A 56 2.94 13.33 -22.95
N GLU A 57 3.79 12.31 -23.00
CA GLU A 57 4.94 12.28 -23.90
C GLU A 57 5.13 10.93 -24.58
N GLN A 58 5.86 10.95 -25.70
CA GLN A 58 6.37 9.76 -26.37
C GLN A 58 7.83 9.54 -26.04
N ILE A 59 8.13 8.45 -25.34
CA ILE A 59 9.46 8.11 -24.87
C ILE A 59 10.04 7.01 -25.73
N LYS A 60 11.23 7.25 -26.29
CA LYS A 60 12.00 6.21 -26.97
C LYS A 60 12.93 5.54 -25.97
N ALA A 61 12.83 4.22 -25.87
CA ALA A 61 13.62 3.44 -24.93
C ALA A 61 14.15 2.16 -25.59
N LYS A 62 15.32 1.72 -25.16
CA LYS A 62 15.95 0.48 -25.62
C LYS A 62 15.73 -0.63 -24.61
N ASN A 63 15.39 -1.82 -25.09
CA ASN A 63 15.38 -3.01 -24.25
C ASN A 63 16.81 -3.40 -23.87
N ILE A 64 17.17 -3.26 -22.60
CA ILE A 64 18.55 -3.49 -22.12
C ILE A 64 18.73 -4.86 -21.47
N TYR A 65 17.67 -5.40 -20.86
CA TYR A 65 17.66 -6.73 -20.27
C TYR A 65 16.29 -7.39 -20.40
N SER A 66 16.30 -8.71 -20.34
CA SER A 66 15.10 -9.54 -20.24
C SER A 66 15.30 -10.70 -19.29
N THR A 67 14.21 -11.16 -18.71
CA THR A 67 14.08 -12.43 -17.98
C THR A 67 12.98 -13.27 -18.64
N SER A 68 12.62 -14.41 -18.05
CA SER A 68 11.45 -15.18 -18.47
C SER A 68 10.14 -14.40 -18.35
N SER A 69 10.05 -13.42 -17.46
CA SER A 69 8.79 -12.76 -17.07
C SER A 69 8.81 -11.23 -17.18
N ILE A 70 9.99 -10.62 -17.31
CA ILE A 70 10.18 -9.17 -17.27
C ILE A 70 11.06 -8.75 -18.45
N ASP A 71 10.65 -7.71 -19.17
CA ASP A 71 11.53 -6.99 -20.09
C ASP A 71 11.82 -5.59 -19.53
N VAL A 72 13.08 -5.16 -19.63
CA VAL A 72 13.55 -3.89 -19.07
C VAL A 72 13.90 -2.95 -20.19
N TYR A 73 13.25 -1.80 -20.21
CA TYR A 73 13.50 -0.72 -21.15
C TYR A 73 14.11 0.46 -20.43
N LEU A 74 15.15 1.04 -21.02
CA LEU A 74 15.81 2.24 -20.53
C LEU A 74 15.63 3.35 -21.57
N GLU A 75 15.10 4.48 -21.13
CA GLU A 75 14.98 5.68 -21.96
C GLU A 75 16.32 6.05 -22.60
N ASN A 76 16.27 6.44 -23.88
CA ASN A 76 17.44 6.86 -24.63
C ASN A 76 18.15 8.04 -23.97
N GLY A 77 19.47 7.93 -23.80
CA GLY A 77 20.30 8.97 -23.20
C GLY A 77 20.53 8.79 -21.69
N LEU A 78 19.84 7.84 -21.05
CA LEU A 78 20.06 7.49 -19.66
C LEU A 78 21.10 6.36 -19.50
N THR A 79 21.69 6.26 -18.32
CA THR A 79 22.68 5.22 -17.98
C THR A 79 22.42 4.67 -16.58
N VAL A 80 22.47 3.35 -16.42
CA VAL A 80 22.18 2.70 -15.13
C VAL A 80 23.36 1.85 -14.67
N ASP A 81 23.53 1.72 -13.36
CA ASP A 81 24.49 0.77 -12.80
C ASP A 81 23.98 -0.67 -13.05
N GLU A 82 24.67 -1.43 -13.90
CA GLU A 82 24.26 -2.79 -14.27
C GLU A 82 24.15 -3.73 -13.06
N LYS A 83 24.98 -3.54 -12.02
CA LYS A 83 24.99 -4.40 -10.84
C LYS A 83 23.75 -4.14 -10.00
N ILE A 84 23.45 -2.87 -9.73
CA ILE A 84 22.25 -2.48 -8.98
C ILE A 84 20.99 -2.91 -9.75
N LEU A 85 20.97 -2.74 -11.07
CA LEU A 85 19.83 -3.15 -11.88
C LEU A 85 19.57 -4.65 -11.77
N LYS A 86 20.62 -5.47 -11.89
CA LYS A 86 20.49 -6.92 -11.77
C LYS A 86 20.02 -7.35 -10.38
N GLU A 87 20.45 -6.64 -9.33
CA GLU A 87 19.95 -6.87 -7.97
C GLU A 87 18.46 -6.55 -7.87
N ILE A 88 18.02 -5.39 -8.35
CA ILE A 88 16.60 -5.00 -8.40
C ILE A 88 15.81 -6.05 -9.18
N LEU A 89 16.25 -6.44 -10.38
CA LEU A 89 15.55 -7.42 -11.20
C LEU A 89 15.43 -8.78 -10.53
N SER A 90 16.49 -9.25 -9.88
CA SER A 90 16.43 -10.51 -9.12
C SER A 90 15.41 -10.43 -7.98
N GLN A 91 15.35 -9.29 -7.27
CA GLN A 91 14.39 -9.08 -6.20
C GLN A 91 12.96 -8.92 -6.72
N THR A 92 12.77 -8.24 -7.85
CA THR A 92 11.48 -8.12 -8.54
C THR A 92 10.96 -9.47 -9.01
N MET A 93 11.82 -10.33 -9.58
CA MET A 93 11.40 -11.69 -9.98
C MET A 93 10.93 -12.50 -8.77
N LYS A 94 11.61 -12.37 -7.63
CA LYS A 94 11.21 -13.00 -6.37
C LYS A 94 9.88 -12.45 -5.85
N ALA A 95 9.69 -11.13 -5.89
CA ALA A 95 8.42 -10.51 -5.54
C ALA A 95 7.29 -10.97 -6.45
N TYR A 96 7.55 -11.09 -7.76
CA TYR A 96 6.56 -11.54 -8.73
C TYR A 96 6.07 -12.96 -8.47
N GLU A 97 6.94 -13.87 -8.01
CA GLU A 97 6.53 -15.22 -7.57
C GLU A 97 5.61 -15.17 -6.34
N LEU A 98 5.90 -14.28 -5.38
CA LEU A 98 5.06 -14.10 -4.19
C LEU A 98 3.70 -13.50 -4.56
N GLU A 99 3.68 -12.44 -5.37
CA GLU A 99 2.45 -11.81 -5.81
C GLU A 99 1.62 -12.73 -6.69
N LYS A 100 2.26 -13.53 -7.54
CA LYS A 100 1.60 -14.62 -8.26
C LYS A 100 0.89 -15.58 -7.32
N TYR A 101 1.54 -15.96 -6.23
CA TYR A 101 0.98 -16.87 -5.23
C TYR A 101 -0.20 -16.25 -4.45
N LEU A 102 -0.14 -14.95 -4.14
CA LEU A 102 -1.15 -14.25 -3.34
C LEU A 102 -2.33 -13.74 -4.18
N TYR A 103 -2.06 -13.18 -5.35
CA TYR A 103 -3.00 -12.34 -6.12
C TYR A 103 -3.29 -12.86 -7.52
N GLY A 104 -2.47 -13.77 -8.05
CA GLY A 104 -2.60 -14.32 -9.39
C GLY A 104 -1.55 -13.77 -10.37
N GLU A 105 -1.60 -14.21 -11.63
CA GLU A 105 -0.56 -13.93 -12.63
C GLU A 105 -1.03 -12.97 -13.73
N ILE A 106 -0.09 -12.26 -14.35
CA ILE A 106 -0.33 -11.62 -15.64
C ILE A 106 0.01 -12.59 -16.79
N LYS A 107 -0.78 -12.56 -17.86
CA LYS A 107 -0.64 -13.46 -19.02
C LYS A 107 0.51 -13.11 -19.95
N THR A 108 1.00 -11.89 -19.90
CA THR A 108 2.12 -11.39 -20.72
C THR A 108 3.28 -10.99 -19.83
N LYS A 109 4.45 -10.76 -20.42
CA LYS A 109 5.59 -10.21 -19.66
C LYS A 109 5.28 -8.81 -19.12
N LEU A 110 5.77 -8.56 -17.91
CA LEU A 110 5.87 -7.23 -17.34
C LEU A 110 6.94 -6.42 -18.07
N ILE A 111 6.68 -5.15 -18.32
CA ILE A 111 7.69 -4.19 -18.76
C ILE A 111 8.05 -3.28 -17.59
N LEU A 112 9.34 -3.18 -17.30
CA LEU A 112 9.89 -2.11 -16.46
C LEU A 112 10.49 -1.04 -17.38
N LEU A 113 9.86 0.13 -17.45
CA LEU A 113 10.36 1.27 -18.22
C LEU A 113 11.03 2.26 -17.28
N ILE A 114 12.36 2.32 -17.32
CA ILE A 114 13.17 3.28 -16.58
C ILE A 114 13.26 4.56 -17.41
N MET A 115 12.75 5.67 -16.87
CA MET A 115 12.69 6.96 -17.54
C MET A 115 12.83 8.11 -16.53
N ASP A 116 13.15 9.31 -17.00
CA ASP A 116 13.19 10.51 -16.16
C ASP A 116 11.76 11.07 -15.93
N ILE A 117 11.00 10.48 -15.02
CA ILE A 117 9.61 10.88 -14.77
C ILE A 117 9.56 12.34 -14.31
N ASN A 118 10.54 12.77 -13.50
CA ASN A 118 10.53 14.11 -12.88
C ASN A 118 11.25 15.20 -13.71
N GLY A 119 11.58 14.93 -14.98
CA GLY A 119 12.08 15.93 -15.94
C GLY A 119 13.31 16.70 -15.47
N GLY A 120 14.28 16.02 -14.87
CA GLY A 120 15.51 16.65 -14.37
C GLY A 120 15.39 17.28 -12.98
N HIS A 121 14.31 17.03 -12.23
CA HIS A 121 14.15 17.56 -10.87
C HIS A 121 15.19 16.97 -9.90
N THR A 122 16.07 17.82 -9.37
CA THR A 122 17.17 17.45 -8.44
C THR A 122 16.88 17.79 -6.98
N GLY A 123 15.61 18.09 -6.62
CA GLY A 123 15.21 18.38 -5.24
C GLY A 123 15.23 17.15 -4.34
N ALA A 124 15.17 17.38 -3.01
CA ALA A 124 15.39 16.35 -1.98
C ALA A 124 14.37 15.20 -1.92
N LYS A 125 13.25 15.29 -2.67
CA LYS A 125 12.26 14.20 -2.81
C LYS A 125 11.70 14.19 -4.23
N PRO A 126 11.77 13.06 -4.97
CA PRO A 126 11.05 12.94 -6.24
C PRO A 126 9.55 13.05 -5.99
N TYR A 127 8.83 13.66 -6.93
CA TYR A 127 7.38 13.76 -6.85
C TYR A 127 6.71 12.41 -7.16
N MET A 128 7.29 11.64 -8.08
CA MET A 128 6.89 10.27 -8.40
C MET A 128 8.12 9.36 -8.50
N GLN A 129 8.11 8.23 -7.78
CA GLN A 129 9.16 7.20 -7.86
C GLN A 129 8.86 6.14 -8.93
N GLY A 130 7.58 5.96 -9.24
CA GLY A 130 7.09 5.08 -10.28
C GLY A 130 5.57 5.11 -10.31
N TYR A 131 5.00 4.52 -11.35
CA TYR A 131 3.55 4.36 -11.49
C TYR A 131 3.24 3.25 -12.50
N SER A 132 2.03 2.72 -12.42
CA SER A 132 1.39 1.93 -13.46
C SER A 132 0.24 2.71 -14.09
N ILE A 133 -0.06 2.47 -15.37
CA ILE A 133 -1.20 3.10 -16.05
C ILE A 133 -2.33 2.09 -16.16
N PHE A 134 -3.52 2.51 -15.71
CA PHE A 134 -4.77 1.82 -15.99
C PHE A 134 -5.79 2.76 -16.62
N GLU A 135 -6.77 2.18 -17.33
CA GLU A 135 -7.72 2.83 -18.24
C GLU A 135 -8.63 3.91 -17.61
N GLY A 136 -8.49 4.22 -16.32
CA GLY A 136 -9.27 5.23 -15.60
C GLY A 136 -8.48 6.43 -15.03
N ASN A 137 -7.16 6.30 -14.83
CA ASN A 137 -6.35 7.39 -14.25
C ASN A 137 -5.83 8.36 -15.33
N TYR A 138 -5.64 7.86 -16.55
CA TYR A 138 -5.18 8.63 -17.70
C TYR A 138 -5.81 8.08 -18.97
N ASN A 139 -7.12 8.32 -19.17
CA ASN A 139 -7.98 7.84 -20.28
C ASN A 139 -7.44 8.05 -21.72
N GLU A 140 -6.22 8.55 -21.88
CA GLU A 140 -5.60 8.94 -23.14
C GLU A 140 -4.14 8.42 -23.28
N ILE A 141 -3.67 7.52 -22.42
CA ILE A 141 -2.32 6.93 -22.54
C ILE A 141 -2.43 5.44 -22.85
N GLU A 142 -2.39 5.15 -24.14
CA GLU A 142 -2.43 3.78 -24.65
C GLU A 142 -1.03 3.32 -25.05
N ASN A 143 -0.62 2.15 -24.55
CA ASN A 143 0.56 1.45 -25.03
C ASN A 143 0.14 0.09 -25.60
N GLU A 144 0.92 -0.44 -26.55
CA GLU A 144 0.68 -1.79 -27.09
C GLU A 144 0.67 -2.87 -26.00
N ASN A 145 1.53 -2.73 -24.98
CA ASN A 145 1.49 -3.56 -23.77
C ASN A 145 0.91 -2.73 -22.63
N LYS A 146 -0.02 -3.32 -21.87
CA LYS A 146 -0.70 -2.67 -20.73
C LYS A 146 -0.06 -3.01 -19.38
N ASN A 147 0.85 -3.98 -19.35
CA ASN A 147 1.55 -4.40 -18.14
C ASN A 147 2.90 -3.69 -18.04
N ILE A 148 2.87 -2.39 -17.78
CA ILE A 148 4.06 -1.52 -17.70
C ILE A 148 4.11 -0.86 -16.33
N ILE A 149 5.27 -0.95 -15.68
CA ILE A 149 5.63 -0.10 -14.55
C ILE A 149 6.65 0.92 -15.06
N PHE A 150 6.32 2.20 -14.92
CA PHE A 150 7.21 3.31 -15.20
C PHE A 150 8.00 3.61 -13.92
N LEU A 151 9.32 3.67 -14.01
CA LEU A 151 10.22 3.87 -12.87
C LEU A 151 11.06 5.12 -13.09
N ASP A 152 11.14 5.96 -12.07
CA ASP A 152 11.91 7.19 -12.15
C ASP A 152 13.42 6.92 -12.09
N TYR A 153 14.15 7.55 -13.00
CA TYR A 153 15.58 7.46 -13.12
C TYR A 153 16.33 8.22 -12.02
N ILE A 154 15.82 9.39 -11.61
CA ILE A 154 16.61 10.40 -10.88
C ILE A 154 16.73 10.11 -9.38
N ASN A 155 15.86 9.28 -8.79
CA ASN A 155 15.86 9.11 -7.32
C ASN A 155 15.59 7.68 -6.80
N GLY A 156 15.77 6.65 -7.63
CA GLY A 156 15.55 5.26 -7.18
C GLY A 156 16.79 4.50 -6.73
N TRP A 157 17.96 4.83 -7.28
CA TRP A 157 19.07 3.88 -7.30
C TRP A 157 19.94 3.90 -6.04
N ASP A 158 19.92 5.00 -5.28
CA ASP A 158 20.64 5.12 -4.01
C ASP A 158 19.93 4.40 -2.85
N ASN A 159 18.64 4.06 -3.03
CA ASN A 159 17.85 3.29 -2.09
C ASN A 159 17.06 2.20 -2.81
N VAL A 160 17.74 1.09 -3.09
CA VAL A 160 17.19 -0.12 -3.71
C VAL A 160 15.89 -0.57 -3.04
N ASP A 161 15.78 -0.43 -1.71
CA ASP A 161 14.57 -0.82 -0.98
C ASP A 161 13.36 0.04 -1.33
N SER A 162 13.56 1.34 -1.55
CA SER A 162 12.49 2.25 -1.97
C SER A 162 11.98 1.89 -3.36
N VAL A 163 12.88 1.67 -4.32
CA VAL A 163 12.51 1.24 -5.68
C VAL A 163 11.78 -0.08 -5.66
N LEU A 164 12.29 -1.04 -4.89
CA LEU A 164 11.66 -2.35 -4.80
C LEU A 164 10.26 -2.26 -4.20
N ASN A 165 10.06 -1.43 -3.16
CA ASN A 165 8.72 -1.21 -2.59
C ASN A 165 7.76 -0.60 -3.64
N THR A 166 8.23 0.36 -4.45
CA THR A 166 7.44 0.92 -5.55
C THR A 166 7.11 -0.14 -6.61
N ILE A 167 8.08 -0.95 -7.02
CA ILE A 167 7.84 -2.01 -8.02
C ILE A 167 6.80 -3.01 -7.50
N ILE A 168 6.91 -3.45 -6.25
CA ILE A 168 5.97 -4.40 -5.63
C ILE A 168 4.56 -3.80 -5.53
N HIS A 169 4.48 -2.53 -5.11
CA HIS A 169 3.21 -1.81 -5.04
C HIS A 169 2.53 -1.75 -6.41
N GLU A 170 3.25 -1.29 -7.44
CA GLU A 170 2.71 -1.15 -8.80
C GLU A 170 2.44 -2.50 -9.49
N LEU A 171 3.21 -3.53 -9.16
CA LEU A 171 3.00 -4.88 -9.67
C LEU A 171 1.65 -5.45 -9.20
N GLN A 172 1.25 -5.17 -7.97
CA GLN A 172 -0.04 -5.60 -7.45
C GLN A 172 -1.19 -4.96 -8.23
N HIS A 173 -1.11 -3.65 -8.53
CA HIS A 173 -2.05 -2.99 -9.43
C HIS A 173 -2.08 -3.66 -10.80
N ILE A 174 -0.92 -3.92 -11.41
CA ILE A 174 -0.84 -4.58 -12.73
C ILE A 174 -1.55 -5.95 -12.72
N ILE A 175 -1.35 -6.78 -11.71
CA ILE A 175 -2.04 -8.08 -11.56
C ILE A 175 -3.55 -7.85 -11.39
N HIS A 176 -3.95 -6.93 -10.53
CA HIS A 176 -5.36 -6.64 -10.26
C HIS A 176 -6.09 -6.15 -11.51
N TYR A 177 -5.58 -5.13 -12.20
CA TYR A 177 -6.19 -4.61 -13.42
C TYR A 177 -6.16 -5.62 -14.57
N SER A 178 -5.15 -6.51 -14.63
CA SER A 178 -5.17 -7.63 -15.57
C SER A 178 -6.38 -8.54 -15.31
N ASN A 179 -6.64 -8.89 -14.05
CA ASN A 179 -7.79 -9.71 -13.67
C ASN A 179 -9.14 -9.00 -13.89
N LEU A 180 -9.23 -7.69 -13.65
CA LEU A 180 -10.44 -6.89 -13.92
C LEU A 180 -10.77 -6.84 -15.42
N ARG A 181 -9.77 -6.61 -16.28
CA ARG A 181 -9.95 -6.61 -17.75
C ARG A 181 -10.49 -7.95 -18.25
N GLU A 182 -10.03 -9.05 -17.66
CA GLU A 182 -10.48 -10.40 -18.02
C GLU A 182 -11.91 -10.69 -17.56
N SER A 183 -12.27 -10.22 -16.37
CA SER A 183 -13.61 -10.40 -15.79
C SER A 183 -14.65 -9.37 -16.27
N LYS A 184 -14.22 -8.34 -17.01
CA LYS A 184 -15.05 -7.21 -17.48
C LYS A 184 -15.78 -6.47 -16.35
N LYS A 185 -15.20 -6.46 -15.16
CA LYS A 185 -15.71 -5.70 -14.01
C LYS A 185 -15.13 -4.30 -13.99
N THR A 186 -15.98 -3.32 -13.68
CA THR A 186 -15.59 -1.89 -13.59
C THR A 186 -15.73 -1.33 -12.18
N ASP A 187 -16.47 -2.00 -11.31
CA ASP A 187 -16.81 -1.50 -9.99
C ASP A 187 -15.92 -2.15 -8.92
N PHE A 188 -15.11 -1.34 -8.26
CA PHE A 188 -14.28 -1.74 -7.12
C PHE A 188 -14.07 -0.56 -6.17
N ASP A 189 -13.72 -0.87 -4.91
CA ASP A 189 -13.33 0.12 -3.92
C ASP A 189 -11.86 0.48 -4.15
N VAL A 190 -11.58 1.71 -4.59
CA VAL A 190 -10.20 2.20 -4.84
C VAL A 190 -9.29 1.98 -3.64
N TRP A 191 -9.79 2.22 -2.43
CA TRP A 191 -8.99 2.01 -1.23
C TRP A 191 -8.60 0.55 -1.01
N VAL A 192 -9.40 -0.41 -1.49
CA VAL A 192 -9.09 -1.84 -1.37
C VAL A 192 -7.99 -2.24 -2.34
N ASP A 193 -7.96 -1.63 -3.54
CA ASP A 193 -6.84 -1.76 -4.49
C ASP A 193 -5.53 -1.28 -3.85
N GLU A 194 -5.51 -0.04 -3.35
CA GLU A 194 -4.35 0.54 -2.64
C GLU A 194 -3.98 -0.27 -1.37
N ALA A 195 -4.96 -0.80 -0.64
CA ALA A 195 -4.74 -1.66 0.51
C ALA A 195 -3.99 -2.94 0.14
N LEU A 196 -4.38 -3.59 -0.97
CA LEU A 196 -3.71 -4.79 -1.45
C LEU A 196 -2.30 -4.49 -1.96
N SER A 197 -2.08 -3.31 -2.56
CA SER A 197 -0.75 -2.86 -3.01
C SER A 197 0.20 -2.60 -1.84
N GLU A 198 -0.24 -1.94 -0.77
CA GLU A 198 0.55 -1.82 0.46
C GLU A 198 0.76 -3.17 1.16
N ALA A 199 -0.26 -4.05 1.12
CA ALA A 199 -0.17 -5.40 1.67
C ALA A 199 0.86 -6.27 0.93
N ALA A 200 1.03 -6.10 -0.38
CA ALA A 200 2.06 -6.78 -1.17
C ALA A 200 3.47 -6.45 -0.66
N VAL A 201 3.73 -5.17 -0.40
CA VAL A 201 4.99 -4.70 0.20
C VAL A 201 5.19 -5.30 1.58
N ILE A 202 4.16 -5.25 2.43
CA ILE A 202 4.20 -5.81 3.79
C ILE A 202 4.47 -7.32 3.77
N ALA A 203 3.82 -8.08 2.89
CA ALA A 203 4.01 -9.54 2.78
C ALA A 203 5.42 -9.89 2.29
N TYR A 204 5.95 -9.13 1.34
CA TYR A 204 7.32 -9.31 0.84
C TYR A 204 8.36 -9.02 1.92
N ARG A 205 8.17 -7.94 2.68
CA ARG A 205 9.09 -7.52 3.76
C ARG A 205 8.94 -8.37 5.01
N GLY A 206 7.74 -8.88 5.27
CA GLY A 206 7.35 -9.54 6.52
C GLY A 206 7.09 -8.59 7.68
N TYR A 207 7.11 -7.27 7.46
CA TYR A 207 6.88 -6.24 8.49
C TYR A 207 6.29 -4.97 7.89
N LEU A 208 5.69 -4.12 8.74
CA LEU A 208 5.19 -2.80 8.36
C LEU A 208 6.37 -1.87 8.01
N PRO A 209 6.42 -1.25 6.82
CA PRO A 209 7.48 -0.29 6.50
C PRO A 209 7.54 0.87 7.51
N GLU A 210 8.73 1.15 8.01
CA GLU A 210 8.96 2.10 9.11
C GLU A 210 8.45 3.51 8.81
N ASN A 211 8.58 3.97 7.56
CA ASN A 211 8.09 5.27 7.12
C ASN A 211 6.56 5.40 7.25
N ARG A 212 5.79 4.31 7.13
CA ARG A 212 4.34 4.29 7.33
C ARG A 212 3.99 4.48 8.80
N LEU A 213 4.67 3.75 9.68
CA LEU A 213 4.50 3.87 11.14
C LEU A 213 4.91 5.25 11.65
N GLN A 214 6.06 5.77 11.20
CA GLN A 214 6.54 7.09 11.57
C GLN A 214 5.57 8.19 11.12
N TYR A 215 5.02 8.08 9.90
CA TYR A 215 4.03 9.03 9.44
C TYR A 215 2.75 8.97 10.29
N TYR A 216 2.23 7.76 10.58
CA TYR A 216 1.05 7.60 11.44
C TYR A 216 1.26 8.22 12.83
N ASN A 217 2.40 7.95 13.46
CA ASN A 217 2.70 8.41 14.82
C ASN A 217 3.05 9.90 14.90
N SER A 218 3.73 10.45 13.90
CA SER A 218 4.07 11.88 13.88
C SER A 218 2.87 12.72 13.48
N ASP A 219 2.08 12.24 12.50
CA ASP A 219 0.97 12.93 11.85
C ASP A 219 1.25 14.44 11.72
N SER A 220 2.35 14.77 11.05
CA SER A 220 2.92 16.12 11.05
C SER A 220 2.00 17.17 10.42
N MET A 221 1.06 16.74 9.58
CA MET A 221 0.06 17.59 8.93
C MET A 221 -1.31 17.55 9.63
N TYR A 222 -1.44 16.78 10.72
CA TYR A 222 -2.69 16.59 11.47
C TYR A 222 -3.85 16.03 10.62
N LEU A 223 -3.56 15.29 9.54
CA LEU A 223 -4.59 14.78 8.64
C LEU A 223 -5.30 13.57 9.27
N ILE A 224 -4.53 12.67 9.89
CA ILE A 224 -5.08 11.51 10.61
C ILE A 224 -5.83 11.97 11.86
N THR A 225 -5.27 12.92 12.60
CA THR A 225 -5.90 13.52 13.78
C THR A 225 -7.25 14.17 13.43
N LYS A 226 -7.37 14.76 12.23
CA LYS A 226 -8.62 15.34 11.72
C LYS A 226 -9.59 14.32 11.11
N GLY A 227 -9.27 13.03 11.20
CA GLY A 227 -10.15 11.96 10.75
C GLY A 227 -10.02 11.58 9.28
N ASP A 228 -9.03 12.09 8.54
CA ASP A 228 -8.80 11.64 7.16
C ASP A 228 -8.04 10.30 7.19
N TYR A 229 -8.75 9.22 6.88
CA TYR A 229 -8.27 7.83 6.90
C TYR A 229 -8.40 7.20 5.50
N PHE A 230 -8.02 5.94 5.38
CA PHE A 230 -7.87 5.27 4.10
C PHE A 230 -9.15 4.95 3.31
N VAL A 231 -10.36 5.22 3.77
CA VAL A 231 -11.57 4.86 2.97
C VAL A 231 -11.79 5.86 1.83
N ASN A 232 -11.60 7.15 2.10
CA ASN A 232 -11.85 8.20 1.13
C ASN A 232 -10.57 8.54 0.36
N TRP A 233 -10.55 8.39 -0.96
CA TRP A 233 -9.41 8.77 -1.83
C TRP A 233 -9.73 9.94 -2.76
N SER A 234 -10.78 10.73 -2.47
CA SER A 234 -11.22 11.84 -3.32
C SER A 234 -10.27 13.05 -3.26
N SER A 235 -9.12 12.95 -3.94
CA SER A 235 -8.09 13.99 -4.14
C SER A 235 -7.36 14.51 -2.89
N GLY A 236 -6.16 15.07 -3.10
CA GLY A 236 -5.32 15.66 -2.04
C GLY A 236 -4.05 14.87 -1.74
N TYR A 237 -3.32 15.28 -0.70
CA TYR A 237 -2.15 14.58 -0.19
C TYR A 237 -2.56 13.20 0.34
N THR A 238 -1.92 12.11 -0.09
CA THR A 238 -2.39 10.73 0.22
C THR A 238 -1.50 9.96 1.19
N VAL A 239 -0.38 10.54 1.63
CA VAL A 239 0.63 9.82 2.44
C VAL A 239 0.06 9.26 3.73
N HIS A 240 -0.87 9.97 4.38
CA HIS A 240 -1.56 9.47 5.58
C HIS A 240 -2.52 8.31 5.30
N LYS A 241 -3.10 8.24 4.09
CA LYS A 241 -3.98 7.13 3.67
C LYS A 241 -3.15 5.88 3.49
N TYR A 242 -2.00 5.99 2.85
CA TYR A 242 -1.01 4.89 2.80
C TYR A 242 -0.56 4.45 4.20
N ALA A 243 -0.30 5.38 5.11
CA ALA A 243 0.10 5.04 6.48
C ALA A 243 -1.00 4.29 7.23
N THR A 244 -2.24 4.78 7.19
CA THR A 244 -3.38 4.17 7.89
C THR A 244 -3.79 2.82 7.28
N VAL A 245 -3.80 2.69 5.95
CA VAL A 245 -4.14 1.42 5.28
C VAL A 245 -3.07 0.36 5.50
N SER A 246 -1.78 0.73 5.45
CA SER A 246 -0.67 -0.20 5.75
C SER A 246 -0.79 -0.75 7.15
N LEU A 247 -1.09 0.12 8.11
CA LEU A 247 -1.24 -0.24 9.50
C LEU A 247 -2.43 -1.18 9.72
N PHE A 248 -3.56 -0.93 9.06
CA PHE A 248 -4.73 -1.82 9.08
C PHE A 248 -4.44 -3.19 8.44
N MET A 249 -3.83 -3.21 7.27
CA MET A 249 -3.48 -4.47 6.58
C MET A 249 -2.43 -5.27 7.36
N TYR A 250 -1.49 -4.60 8.02
CA TYR A 250 -0.53 -5.26 8.90
C TYR A 250 -1.24 -5.87 10.12
N TRP A 251 -2.15 -5.12 10.77
CA TRP A 251 -2.96 -5.62 11.88
C TRP A 251 -3.74 -6.89 11.50
N LEU A 252 -4.37 -6.91 10.31
CA LEU A 252 -5.08 -8.09 9.80
C LEU A 252 -4.15 -9.30 9.72
N ALA A 253 -2.96 -9.15 9.14
CA ALA A 253 -2.03 -10.25 8.97
C ALA A 253 -1.49 -10.79 10.30
N ILE A 254 -1.08 -9.90 11.23
CA ILE A 254 -0.51 -10.37 12.49
C ILE A 254 -1.54 -11.09 13.37
N HIS A 255 -2.83 -10.75 13.26
CA HIS A 255 -3.91 -11.41 14.00
C HIS A 255 -4.54 -12.60 13.27
N SER A 256 -4.25 -12.75 11.99
CA SER A 256 -4.72 -13.86 11.19
C SER A 256 -4.05 -15.18 11.59
N LYS A 257 -4.83 -16.26 11.70
CA LYS A 257 -4.32 -17.62 11.90
C LYS A 257 -3.43 -18.13 10.76
N ASN A 258 -3.55 -17.54 9.55
CA ASN A 258 -2.68 -17.86 8.41
C ASN A 258 -1.68 -16.74 8.07
N GLY A 259 -1.49 -15.77 8.97
CA GLY A 259 -0.52 -14.69 8.79
C GLY A 259 -0.82 -13.83 7.56
N PHE A 260 0.23 -13.49 6.81
CA PHE A 260 0.13 -12.72 5.56
C PHE A 260 -0.64 -13.41 4.43
N GLU A 261 -0.97 -14.72 4.54
CA GLU A 261 -1.86 -15.37 3.57
C GLU A 261 -3.30 -14.88 3.66
N ILE A 262 -3.68 -14.11 4.69
CA ILE A 262 -4.99 -13.44 4.70
C ILE A 262 -5.18 -12.56 3.46
N TYR A 263 -4.10 -11.98 2.90
CA TYR A 263 -4.18 -11.16 1.69
C TYR A 263 -4.59 -11.99 0.47
N LYS A 264 -4.19 -13.27 0.43
CA LYS A 264 -4.65 -14.22 -0.58
C LYS A 264 -6.13 -14.53 -0.41
N ASP A 265 -6.61 -14.65 0.83
CA ASP A 265 -8.05 -14.85 1.10
C ASP A 265 -8.90 -13.62 0.71
N ILE A 266 -8.35 -12.41 0.83
CA ILE A 266 -9.00 -11.18 0.35
C ILE A 266 -9.08 -11.18 -1.18
N ALA A 267 -7.96 -11.42 -1.86
CA ALA A 267 -7.92 -11.40 -3.32
C ALA A 267 -8.75 -12.52 -3.98
N ASN A 268 -8.89 -13.66 -3.30
CA ASN A 268 -9.65 -14.82 -3.74
C ASN A 268 -11.00 -14.97 -3.01
N ALA A 269 -11.54 -13.88 -2.45
CA ALA A 269 -12.87 -13.87 -1.87
C ALA A 269 -13.94 -14.30 -2.90
N PRO A 270 -15.16 -14.69 -2.46
CA PRO A 270 -16.29 -14.92 -3.34
C PRO A 270 -16.51 -13.76 -4.33
N GLU A 271 -16.97 -14.08 -5.53
CA GLU A 271 -17.02 -13.15 -6.66
C GLU A 271 -17.84 -11.89 -6.38
N GLU A 272 -18.88 -12.00 -5.55
CA GLU A 272 -19.74 -10.90 -5.08
C GLU A 272 -19.07 -9.96 -4.06
N TYR A 273 -17.93 -10.35 -3.50
CA TYR A 273 -17.17 -9.58 -2.51
C TYR A 273 -15.85 -9.05 -3.05
N LYS A 274 -15.28 -9.70 -4.07
CA LYS A 274 -13.98 -9.32 -4.65
C LYS A 274 -13.91 -7.83 -4.95
N HIS A 275 -12.75 -7.26 -4.68
CA HIS A 275 -12.43 -5.85 -4.95
C HIS A 275 -13.24 -4.84 -4.11
N THR A 276 -13.93 -5.30 -3.06
CA THR A 276 -14.67 -4.44 -2.13
C THR A 276 -14.28 -4.72 -0.69
N TYR A 277 -14.66 -3.83 0.23
CA TYR A 277 -14.46 -4.03 1.68
C TYR A 277 -15.04 -5.36 2.20
N LYS A 278 -16.04 -5.94 1.52
CA LYS A 278 -16.62 -7.23 1.88
C LYS A 278 -15.61 -8.37 1.77
N ALA A 279 -14.64 -8.29 0.85
CA ALA A 279 -13.57 -9.28 0.76
C ALA A 279 -12.66 -9.27 2.00
N ILE A 280 -12.40 -8.07 2.54
CA ILE A 280 -11.63 -7.90 3.78
C ILE A 280 -12.41 -8.47 4.97
N LEU A 281 -13.69 -8.12 5.10
CA LEU A 281 -14.54 -8.67 6.16
C LEU A 281 -14.66 -10.20 6.07
N TYR A 282 -14.80 -10.74 4.86
CA TYR A 282 -14.81 -12.18 4.60
C TYR A 282 -13.53 -12.86 5.10
N ALA A 283 -12.36 -12.35 4.72
CA ALA A 283 -11.08 -12.91 5.11
C ALA A 283 -10.81 -12.79 6.62
N ALA A 284 -11.19 -11.66 7.23
CA ALA A 284 -11.11 -11.44 8.67
C ALA A 284 -12.00 -12.43 9.44
N ASN A 285 -13.24 -12.64 8.98
CA ASN A 285 -14.18 -13.61 9.55
C ASN A 285 -13.66 -15.05 9.49
N LYS A 286 -12.99 -15.39 8.39
CA LYS A 286 -12.39 -16.72 8.18
C LYS A 286 -11.19 -16.96 9.09
N ASN A 287 -10.35 -15.95 9.35
CA ASN A 287 -9.02 -16.17 9.90
C ASN A 287 -8.69 -15.51 11.24
N ILE A 288 -9.47 -14.54 11.70
CA ILE A 288 -9.23 -13.81 12.96
C ILE A 288 -10.30 -14.18 13.99
N LYS A 289 -11.52 -13.70 13.76
CA LYS A 289 -12.74 -14.05 14.52
C LYS A 289 -13.95 -13.71 13.67
N GLN A 290 -15.13 -14.22 14.02
CA GLN A 290 -16.38 -13.82 13.39
C GLN A 290 -16.82 -12.43 13.88
N PHE A 291 -16.58 -11.41 13.07
CA PHE A 291 -17.14 -10.07 13.23
C PHE A 291 -18.57 -10.03 12.69
N LYS A 292 -19.42 -9.26 13.35
CA LYS A 292 -20.82 -9.03 12.95
C LYS A 292 -20.90 -8.31 11.61
N ASP A 293 -20.09 -7.26 11.44
CA ASP A 293 -20.08 -6.39 10.26
C ASP A 293 -18.74 -5.65 10.15
N TRP A 294 -18.62 -4.83 9.10
CA TRP A 294 -17.46 -3.97 8.88
C TRP A 294 -17.22 -2.98 10.03
N SER A 295 -18.28 -2.46 10.65
CA SER A 295 -18.15 -1.50 11.74
C SER A 295 -17.48 -2.13 12.95
N GLU A 296 -17.80 -3.38 13.30
CA GLU A 296 -17.10 -4.07 14.39
C GLU A 296 -15.63 -4.33 14.07
N LEU A 297 -15.31 -4.75 12.84
CA LEU A 297 -13.93 -4.96 12.40
C LEU A 297 -13.12 -3.65 12.49
N TYR A 298 -13.68 -2.56 11.95
CA TYR A 298 -13.03 -1.26 11.94
C TYR A 298 -12.84 -0.70 13.35
N ALA A 299 -13.86 -0.79 14.21
CA ALA A 299 -13.77 -0.40 15.61
C ALA A 299 -12.70 -1.17 16.38
N THR A 300 -12.60 -2.49 16.16
CA THR A 300 -11.59 -3.34 16.80
C THR A 300 -10.17 -2.87 16.45
N TRP A 301 -9.93 -2.52 15.18
CA TRP A 301 -8.63 -1.99 14.76
C TRP A 301 -8.34 -0.59 15.32
N LEU A 302 -9.33 0.31 15.33
CA LEU A 302 -9.17 1.64 15.93
C LEU A 302 -8.83 1.54 17.42
N GLU A 303 -9.51 0.68 18.15
CA GLU A 303 -9.20 0.41 19.56
C GLU A 303 -7.79 -0.18 19.74
N ALA A 304 -7.34 -1.04 18.82
CA ALA A 304 -5.98 -1.59 18.82
C ALA A 304 -4.89 -0.52 18.69
N ASN A 305 -5.13 0.52 17.87
CA ASN A 305 -4.22 1.65 17.71
C ASN A 305 -4.08 2.49 18.99
N TYR A 306 -5.10 2.51 19.84
CA TYR A 306 -5.02 3.24 21.10
C TYR A 306 -4.41 2.39 22.21
N LYS A 307 -4.95 1.19 22.42
CA LYS A 307 -4.60 0.35 23.57
C LYS A 307 -3.20 -0.25 23.48
N ASN A 308 -2.72 -0.56 22.26
CA ASN A 308 -1.40 -1.15 22.03
C ASN A 308 -1.10 -2.38 22.92
N GLU A 309 -2.11 -3.22 23.17
CA GLU A 309 -1.95 -4.41 23.99
C GLU A 309 -0.91 -5.38 23.38
N THR A 310 -0.15 -6.04 24.25
CA THR A 310 0.86 -7.03 23.85
C THR A 310 0.27 -8.40 23.54
N SER A 311 -1.02 -8.59 23.79
CA SER A 311 -1.78 -9.83 23.56
C SER A 311 -3.23 -9.51 23.21
N GLY A 312 -3.97 -10.46 22.66
CA GLY A 312 -5.35 -10.22 22.21
C GLY A 312 -5.40 -9.40 20.92
N LEU A 313 -6.58 -8.87 20.58
CA LEU A 313 -6.84 -8.16 19.32
C LEU A 313 -6.54 -6.64 19.40
N TYR A 314 -6.50 -6.08 20.61
CA TYR A 314 -6.44 -4.64 20.83
C TYR A 314 -5.00 -4.11 20.91
N GLY A 315 -4.17 -4.55 19.97
CA GLY A 315 -2.82 -4.04 19.78
C GLY A 315 -2.07 -4.74 18.67
N TYR A 316 -0.76 -4.54 18.65
CA TYR A 316 0.15 -5.11 17.65
C TYR A 316 1.06 -6.19 18.22
N LYS A 317 0.59 -6.91 19.25
CA LYS A 317 1.34 -8.00 19.92
C LYS A 317 2.71 -7.57 20.43
N GLY A 318 2.87 -6.29 20.77
CA GLY A 318 4.15 -5.68 21.18
C GLY A 318 5.19 -5.53 20.07
N ILE A 319 4.85 -5.81 18.81
CA ILE A 319 5.78 -5.74 17.66
C ILE A 319 6.05 -4.28 17.28
N ILE A 320 4.99 -3.47 17.25
CA ILE A 320 5.05 -2.02 17.02
C ILE A 320 4.18 -1.30 18.05
N ASN A 321 4.40 0.00 18.18
CA ASN A 321 3.58 0.87 19.04
C ASN A 321 3.06 2.06 18.23
N THR A 322 1.77 2.30 18.37
CA THR A 322 1.06 3.38 17.70
C THR A 322 0.69 4.48 18.70
N LYS A 323 0.66 5.73 18.24
CA LYS A 323 0.47 6.91 19.11
C LYS A 323 -0.59 7.84 18.51
N PRO A 324 -1.86 7.40 18.43
CA PRO A 324 -2.93 8.27 17.96
C PRO A 324 -3.01 9.52 18.85
N LYS A 325 -3.16 10.69 18.22
CA LYS A 325 -3.34 11.95 18.96
C LYS A 325 -4.79 12.05 19.44
N VAL A 326 -4.95 12.36 20.72
CA VAL A 326 -6.26 12.58 21.35
C VAL A 326 -6.58 14.07 21.36
N ILE A 327 -7.75 14.44 20.85
CA ILE A 327 -8.23 15.82 20.83
C ILE A 327 -8.94 16.13 22.14
N THR A 328 -8.51 17.19 22.82
CA THR A 328 -9.04 17.62 24.12
C THR A 328 -9.70 19.00 24.07
N ALA A 329 -9.54 19.73 22.95
CA ALA A 329 -10.03 21.09 22.78
C ALA A 329 -11.35 21.12 21.99
N SER A 330 -12.21 22.10 22.28
CA SER A 330 -13.45 22.32 21.53
C SER A 330 -13.17 22.45 20.04
N ALA A 331 -13.86 21.66 19.22
CA ALA A 331 -13.71 21.70 17.78
C ALA A 331 -14.87 20.99 17.07
N ASN A 332 -15.10 21.36 15.81
CA ASN A 332 -16.03 20.69 14.92
C ASN A 332 -15.24 20.00 13.81
N PHE A 333 -15.52 18.73 13.58
CA PHE A 333 -14.83 17.94 12.56
C PHE A 333 -15.81 17.40 11.52
N PRO A 334 -15.54 17.61 10.22
CA PRO A 334 -16.21 16.82 9.19
C PRO A 334 -15.73 15.37 9.29
N MET A 335 -16.68 14.45 9.33
CA MET A 335 -16.47 13.01 9.44
C MET A 335 -16.88 12.36 8.12
N SER A 336 -15.98 12.39 7.15
CA SER A 336 -16.14 11.69 5.87
C SER A 336 -16.30 10.18 6.07
N PRO A 337 -16.79 9.43 5.06
CA PRO A 337 -16.79 7.97 5.08
C PRO A 337 -15.43 7.39 5.51
N GLY A 338 -15.44 6.52 6.52
CA GLY A 338 -14.25 5.92 7.14
C GLY A 338 -13.51 6.81 8.13
N ALA A 339 -13.94 8.05 8.38
CA ALA A 339 -13.24 8.93 9.32
C ALA A 339 -13.24 8.38 10.74
N ALA A 340 -12.17 8.63 11.50
CA ALA A 340 -12.06 8.27 12.91
C ALA A 340 -11.23 9.30 13.67
N ILE A 341 -11.72 9.73 14.84
CA ILE A 341 -11.05 10.73 15.69
C ILE A 341 -11.05 10.24 17.13
N TYR A 342 -9.88 10.32 17.78
CA TYR A 342 -9.75 10.08 19.21
C TYR A 342 -10.00 11.37 19.96
N VAL A 343 -10.95 11.37 20.87
CA VAL A 343 -11.37 12.54 21.64
C VAL A 343 -11.36 12.22 23.13
N GLN A 344 -11.10 13.24 23.95
CA GLN A 344 -11.28 13.17 25.39
C GLN A 344 -12.33 14.19 25.82
N GLY A 345 -13.32 13.75 26.59
CA GLY A 345 -14.43 14.60 27.03
C GLY A 345 -15.73 14.36 26.27
N ASP A 346 -16.68 15.27 26.49
CA ASP A 346 -18.03 15.17 25.94
C ASP A 346 -18.05 15.58 24.47
N PHE A 347 -18.66 14.74 23.65
CA PHE A 347 -18.92 15.01 22.25
C PHE A 347 -20.39 14.80 21.93
N PHE A 348 -20.86 15.50 20.91
CA PHE A 348 -22.19 15.35 20.35
C PHE A 348 -22.08 15.15 18.82
N SER A 349 -23.01 14.37 18.29
CA SER A 349 -23.22 14.19 16.86
C SER A 349 -24.70 14.41 16.59
N ASP A 350 -25.01 15.23 15.59
CA ASP A 350 -26.37 15.35 15.07
C ASP A 350 -26.80 14.12 14.26
N ASP A 351 -25.83 13.26 13.89
CA ASP A 351 -26.03 12.07 13.08
C ASP A 351 -25.96 10.77 13.92
N LYS A 352 -27.05 9.99 13.88
CA LYS A 352 -27.19 8.71 14.58
C LYS A 352 -26.33 7.58 13.99
N LEU A 353 -25.67 7.76 12.85
CA LEU A 353 -24.82 6.75 12.25
C LEU A 353 -23.31 6.94 12.47
N LEU A 354 -22.88 8.01 13.16
CA LEU A 354 -21.59 7.97 13.83
C LEU A 354 -21.62 6.92 14.96
N ARG A 355 -20.48 6.31 15.20
CA ARG A 355 -20.29 5.27 16.22
C ARG A 355 -19.15 5.68 17.12
N TYR A 356 -19.09 5.09 18.30
CA TYR A 356 -17.97 5.31 19.21
C TYR A 356 -17.63 4.06 20.00
N VAL A 357 -16.38 4.01 20.47
CA VAL A 357 -15.89 3.04 21.44
C VAL A 357 -15.27 3.81 22.60
N GLU A 358 -15.62 3.43 23.83
CA GLU A 358 -14.97 3.96 25.04
C GLU A 358 -13.63 3.25 25.26
N LEU A 359 -12.56 4.03 25.38
CA LEU A 359 -11.18 3.55 25.49
C LEU A 359 -10.65 3.66 26.93
N GLY A 360 -11.45 4.19 27.85
CA GLY A 360 -11.11 4.47 29.24
C GLY A 360 -10.59 5.89 29.47
N ASN A 361 -10.55 6.34 30.72
CA ASN A 361 -10.09 7.68 31.12
C ASN A 361 -10.80 8.84 30.39
N ASN A 362 -12.10 8.68 30.14
CA ASN A 362 -12.93 9.63 29.39
C ASN A 362 -12.44 9.85 27.94
N VAL A 363 -11.71 8.87 27.39
CA VAL A 363 -11.26 8.87 25.99
C VAL A 363 -12.15 7.96 25.17
N TYR A 364 -12.50 8.43 23.97
CA TYR A 364 -13.31 7.72 23.00
C TYR A 364 -12.65 7.77 21.64
N VAL A 365 -12.89 6.75 20.81
CA VAL A 365 -12.74 6.90 19.36
C VAL A 365 -14.13 7.03 18.76
N VAL A 366 -14.37 8.13 18.06
CA VAL A 366 -15.62 8.37 17.32
C VAL A 366 -15.32 8.19 15.84
N TYR A 367 -16.15 7.44 15.14
CA TYR A 367 -15.88 7.06 13.76
C TYR A 367 -17.13 6.95 12.88
N ASN A 368 -16.93 7.16 11.59
CA ASN A 368 -17.93 6.97 10.54
C ASN A 368 -17.66 5.61 9.86
N PRO A 369 -18.51 4.59 10.07
CA PRO A 369 -18.31 3.26 9.48
C PRO A 369 -18.66 3.18 8.00
N ASP A 370 -19.16 4.26 7.39
CA ASP A 370 -19.51 4.27 5.96
C ASP A 370 -18.27 4.03 5.10
N VAL A 371 -18.42 3.16 4.09
CA VAL A 371 -17.37 2.78 3.14
C VAL A 371 -17.60 3.38 1.76
N ASN A 372 -18.77 3.99 1.53
CA ASN A 372 -19.04 4.68 0.28
C ASN A 372 -18.33 6.03 0.29
N ALA A 373 -17.18 6.14 -0.38
CA ALA A 373 -16.38 7.37 -0.45
C ALA A 373 -17.11 8.58 -1.07
N LYS A 374 -18.23 8.37 -1.77
CA LYS A 374 -19.11 9.44 -2.30
C LYS A 374 -20.25 9.79 -1.34
N GLY A 375 -20.28 9.18 -0.16
CA GLY A 375 -21.23 9.45 0.90
C GLY A 375 -21.10 10.88 1.44
N LYS A 376 -22.14 11.34 2.13
CA LYS A 376 -22.12 12.68 2.74
C LYS A 376 -21.21 12.69 3.95
N ASP A 377 -20.46 13.79 4.09
CA ASP A 377 -19.81 14.12 5.35
C ASP A 377 -20.83 14.28 6.47
N ARG A 378 -20.40 13.91 7.67
CA ARG A 378 -21.16 14.05 8.92
C ARG A 378 -20.39 14.98 9.84
N TYR A 379 -20.97 15.38 10.97
CA TYR A 379 -20.31 16.34 11.86
C TYR A 379 -20.16 15.79 13.27
N LEU A 380 -18.94 15.88 13.78
CA LEU A 380 -18.61 15.65 15.18
C LEU A 380 -18.38 17.00 15.85
N ILE A 381 -19.11 17.28 16.92
CA ILE A 381 -18.96 18.48 17.75
C ILE A 381 -18.34 18.03 19.08
N LEU A 382 -17.12 18.50 19.37
CA LEU A 382 -16.44 18.27 20.64
C LEU A 382 -16.60 19.52 21.52
N ASN A 383 -17.12 19.33 22.74
CA ASN A 383 -17.21 20.40 23.73
C ASN A 383 -16.04 20.28 24.71
N SER A 384 -15.26 21.34 24.91
CA SER A 384 -14.26 21.38 25.96
C SER A 384 -14.92 21.66 27.30
N TYR A 385 -14.80 20.73 28.24
CA TYR A 385 -14.97 21.02 29.66
C TYR A 385 -13.63 21.41 30.28
N TYR A 386 -13.08 22.54 29.82
CA TYR A 386 -12.02 23.26 30.52
C TYR A 386 -12.15 24.76 30.26
#